data_AF-A0A0B7GHT8-F1
#
_entry.id   AF-A0A0B7GHT8-F1
#
_cell.length_a   1.000
_cell.length_b   1.000
_cell.length_c   1.000
_cell.angle_alpha   90.00
_cell.angle_beta   90.00
_cell.angle_gamma   90.00
#
_symmetry.space_group_name_H-M   'P 1'
#
loop_
_entity.id
_entity.type
_entity.pdbx_description
1 polymer ?
#
loop_
_entity_poly.entity_id
_entity_poly.type
_entity_poly.pdbx_seq_one_letter_code
_entity_poly.pdbx_strand_id
1 'polypeptide(L)'
;MMPIKRIQPWRIQSIKASINASTEEISKGMSSIIEAPVTNSLESCANSAKTCMENLVETVDSLDLFLDNVAQAFQDVDEKMAKSIQSNDMYSVAPKEPESDPEKKEKMRVQQKQYDISFYENLP
;
A
#
# COMPACT_ATOMS: atom_id res chain seq x y z
N MET A 1 20.57 4.34 -9.97
CA MET A 1 19.37 4.03 -9.17
C MET A 1 19.36 4.97 -7.98
N MET A 2 18.36 5.83 -7.82
CA MET A 2 18.28 6.70 -6.63
C MET A 2 17.89 5.84 -5.43
N PRO A 3 18.55 5.99 -4.27
CA PRO A 3 18.14 5.28 -3.05
C PRO A 3 16.73 5.76 -2.66
N ILE A 4 15.81 4.80 -2.52
CA ILE A 4 14.47 5.06 -1.99
C ILE A 4 14.66 5.56 -0.55
N LYS A 5 14.43 6.86 -0.32
CA LYS A 5 14.44 7.43 1.03
C LYS A 5 13.22 6.90 1.78
N ARG A 6 13.39 5.79 2.50
CA ARG A 6 12.37 5.32 3.44
C ARG A 6 12.36 6.25 4.66
N ILE A 7 11.18 6.75 4.99
CA ILE A 7 10.96 7.45 6.25
C ILE A 7 11.17 6.42 7.36
N GLN A 8 12.06 6.72 8.31
CA GLN A 8 12.40 5.80 9.39
C GLN A 8 11.46 6.06 10.58
N PRO A 9 10.70 5.06 11.06
CA PRO A 9 9.75 5.25 12.16
C PRO A 9 10.39 5.87 13.41
N TRP A 10 11.61 5.46 13.76
CA TRP A 10 12.36 6.02 14.87
C TRP A 10 12.65 7.52 14.75
N ARG A 11 12.79 8.03 13.52
CA ARG A 11 12.98 9.48 13.28
C ARG A 11 11.70 10.25 13.57
N ILE A 12 10.53 9.71 13.23
CA ILE A 12 9.23 10.31 13.56
C ILE A 12 9.04 10.35 15.09
N GLN A 13 9.29 9.23 15.77
CA GLN A 13 9.16 9.15 17.23
C GLN A 13 10.12 10.12 17.95
N SER A 14 11.37 10.22 17.49
CA SER A 14 12.35 11.16 18.05
C SER A 14 11.93 12.62 17.85
N ILE A 15 11.38 12.96 16.68
CA ILE A 15 10.86 14.31 16.40
C ILE A 15 9.67 14.63 17.32
N LYS A 16 8.73 13.69 17.47
CA LYS A 16 7.57 13.83 18.37
C LYS A 16 8.00 14.08 19.82
N ALA A 17 8.96 13.30 20.31
CA ALA A 17 9.49 13.47 21.67
C ALA A 17 10.12 14.85 21.88
N SER A 18 10.93 15.33 20.92
CA SER A 18 11.56 16.66 21.00
C SER A 18 10.55 17.81 20.98
N ILE A 19 9.48 17.70 20.19
CA ILE A 19 8.42 18.72 20.15
C ILE A 19 7.66 18.75 21.48
N ASN A 20 7.28 17.60 22.03
CA ASN A 20 6.60 17.52 23.32
C ASN A 20 7.42 18.14 24.46
N ALA A 21 8.72 17.83 24.52
CA ALA A 21 9.62 18.41 25.51
C ALA A 21 9.71 19.94 25.37
N SER A 22 9.76 20.45 24.13
CA SER A 22 9.79 21.90 23.87
C SER A 22 8.50 22.60 24.31
N THR A 23 7.34 21.96 24.08
CA THR A 23 6.03 22.46 24.53
C THR A 23 5.94 22.55 26.06
N GLU A 24 6.42 21.54 26.78
CA GLU A 24 6.42 21.54 28.24
C GLU A 24 7.31 22.63 28.83
N GLU A 25 8.52 22.81 28.29
CA GLU A 25 9.47 23.82 28.78
C GLU A 25 8.97 25.25 28.53
N ILE A 26 8.32 25.52 27.40
CA ILE A 26 7.66 26.82 27.15
C ILE A 26 6.58 27.09 28.20
N SER A 27 5.78 26.07 28.53
CA SER A 27 4.72 26.20 29.55
C SER A 27 5.29 26.52 30.94
N LYS A 28 6.43 25.90 31.32
CA LYS A 28 7.10 26.14 32.62
C LYS A 28 7.80 27.49 32.66
N GLY A 29 8.48 27.88 31.59
CA GLY A 29 9.18 29.16 31.48
C GLY A 29 8.23 30.35 31.66
N MET A 30 7.00 30.24 31.16
CA MET A 30 5.99 31.28 31.32
C MET A 30 5.59 31.52 32.79
N SER A 31 5.50 30.47 33.59
CA SER A 31 5.14 30.57 35.00
C SER A 31 6.21 31.28 35.86
N SER A 32 7.45 31.39 35.36
CA SER A 32 8.62 31.81 36.12
C SER A 32 9.08 33.27 35.89
N ILE A 33 8.51 34.03 34.95
CA ILE A 33 9.17 35.24 34.40
C ILE A 33 8.71 36.62 34.97
N ILE A 34 7.76 36.73 35.90
CA ILE A 34 7.58 37.92 36.79
C ILE A 34 7.05 39.24 36.13
N GLU A 35 5.90 39.72 36.65
CA GLU A 35 5.44 41.10 36.96
C GLU A 35 5.87 42.33 36.08
N ALA A 36 5.40 42.47 34.82
CA ALA A 36 5.39 43.76 34.07
C ALA A 36 4.56 43.69 32.75
N PRO A 37 4.02 44.80 32.20
CA PRO A 37 3.02 44.83 31.10
C PRO A 37 3.44 44.22 29.74
N VAL A 38 4.68 43.75 29.62
CA VAL A 38 5.19 42.97 28.48
C VAL A 38 4.69 41.51 28.50
N THR A 39 4.12 41.06 29.62
CA THR A 39 3.60 39.70 29.85
C THR A 39 2.56 39.29 28.83
N ASN A 40 1.60 40.14 28.46
CA ASN A 40 0.51 39.76 27.56
C ASN A 40 1.01 39.42 26.15
N SER A 41 2.01 40.16 25.65
CA SER A 41 2.61 39.91 24.34
C SER A 41 3.48 38.66 24.36
N LEU A 42 4.25 38.44 25.44
CA LEU A 42 5.04 37.23 25.61
C LEU A 42 4.14 36.00 25.77
N GLU A 43 3.06 36.12 26.52
CA GLU A 43 2.05 35.07 26.71
C GLU A 43 1.35 34.71 25.41
N SER A 44 0.95 35.72 24.63
CA SER A 44 0.37 35.50 23.31
C SER A 44 1.36 34.84 22.35
N CYS A 45 2.64 35.22 22.40
CA CYS A 45 3.70 34.61 21.59
C CYS A 45 3.94 33.14 21.97
N ALA A 46 4.04 32.85 23.27
CA ALA A 46 4.21 31.49 23.79
C ALA A 46 3.00 30.60 23.49
N ASN A 47 1.78 31.13 23.63
CA ASN A 47 0.56 30.41 23.24
C ASN A 47 0.52 30.14 21.74
N SER A 48 0.93 31.11 20.91
CA SER A 48 1.02 30.91 19.44
C SER A 48 2.08 29.86 19.08
N ALA A 49 3.23 29.88 19.77
CA ALA A 49 4.27 28.86 19.60
C ALA A 49 3.78 27.48 20.01
N LYS A 50 3.06 27.38 21.14
CA LYS A 50 2.41 26.15 21.61
C LYS A 50 1.43 25.60 20.59
N THR A 51 0.50 26.40 20.11
CA THR A 51 -0.47 25.98 19.07
C THR A 51 0.24 25.56 17.79
N CYS A 52 1.30 26.25 17.38
CA CYS A 52 2.10 25.87 16.22
C CYS A 52 2.73 24.47 16.42
N MET A 53 3.28 24.19 17.61
CA MET A 53 3.86 22.88 17.93
C MET A 53 2.79 21.78 18.00
N GLU A 54 1.63 22.04 18.59
CA GLU A 54 0.50 21.10 18.63
C GLU A 54 0.04 20.73 17.21
N ASN A 55 -0.14 21.72 16.34
CA ASN A 55 -0.49 21.49 14.93
C ASN A 55 0.58 20.69 14.17
N LEU A 56 1.86 20.88 14.49
CA LEU A 56 2.95 20.08 13.91
C LEU A 56 2.89 18.62 14.37
N VAL A 57 2.56 18.35 15.63
CA VAL A 57 2.36 16.98 16.14
C VAL A 57 1.21 16.31 15.41
N GLU A 58 0.06 16.98 15.28
CA GLU A 58 -1.09 16.45 14.54
C GLU A 58 -0.76 16.17 13.07
N THR A 59 -0.02 17.08 12.42
CA THR A 59 0.42 16.90 11.03
C THR A 59 1.32 15.68 10.89
N VAL A 60 2.28 15.49 11.79
CA VAL A 60 3.18 14.33 11.78
C VAL A 60 2.42 13.02 12.01
N ASP A 61 1.48 13.00 12.97
CA ASP A 61 0.65 11.81 13.23
C ASP A 61 -0.24 11.49 12.01
N SER A 62 -0.78 12.50 11.34
CA SER A 62 -1.57 12.32 10.11
C SER A 62 -0.73 11.76 8.95
N LEU A 63 0.54 12.19 8.85
CA LEU A 63 1.47 11.72 7.84
C LEU A 63 1.90 10.27 8.10
N ASP A 64 2.11 9.89 9.37
CA ASP A 64 2.40 8.52 9.78
C ASP A 64 1.28 7.57 9.35
N LEU A 65 0.03 7.91 9.72
CA LEU A 65 -1.15 7.15 9.33
C LEU A 65 -1.32 7.05 7.80
N PHE A 66 -1.05 8.14 7.08
CA PHE A 66 -1.09 8.12 5.61
C PHE A 66 -0.07 7.14 5.03
N LEU A 67 1.16 7.12 5.55
CA LEU A 67 2.22 6.22 5.07
C LEU A 67 1.91 4.75 5.39
N ASP A 68 1.32 4.46 6.53
CA ASP A 68 0.86 3.12 6.88
C ASP A 68 -0.24 2.64 5.92
N ASN A 69 -1.22 3.49 5.64
CA ASN A 69 -2.28 3.17 4.67
C ASN A 69 -1.73 2.92 3.26
N VAL A 70 -0.73 3.72 2.84
CA VAL A 70 -0.04 3.50 1.56
C VAL A 70 0.67 2.15 1.57
N ALA A 71 1.40 1.82 2.63
CA ALA A 71 2.09 0.54 2.76
C ALA A 71 1.12 -0.65 2.69
N GLN A 72 -0.03 -0.56 3.39
CA GLN A 72 -1.07 -1.58 3.34
C GLN A 72 -1.63 -1.76 1.92
N ALA A 73 -1.93 -0.66 1.21
CA ALA A 73 -2.43 -0.74 -0.16
C ALA A 73 -1.43 -1.41 -1.12
N PHE A 74 -0.12 -1.13 -0.97
CA PHE A 74 0.92 -1.81 -1.74
C PHE A 74 0.97 -3.31 -1.42
N GLN A 75 0.85 -3.69 -0.15
CA GLN A 75 0.80 -5.09 0.27
C GLN A 75 -0.42 -5.81 -0.32
N ASP A 76 -1.60 -5.20 -0.25
CA ASP A 76 -2.84 -5.80 -0.77
C ASP A 76 -2.76 -6.04 -2.29
N VAL A 77 -2.15 -5.09 -3.02
CA VAL A 77 -1.91 -5.24 -4.46
C VAL A 77 -0.91 -6.36 -4.75
N ASP A 78 0.18 -6.43 -3.99
CA ASP A 78 1.20 -7.48 -4.14
C ASP A 78 0.61 -8.87 -3.85
N GLU A 79 -0.15 -9.02 -2.75
CA GLU A 79 -0.82 -10.28 -2.42
C GLU A 79 -1.86 -10.67 -3.47
N LYS A 80 -2.64 -9.72 -3.98
CA LYS A 80 -3.61 -9.97 -5.06
C LYS A 80 -2.90 -10.39 -6.34
N MET A 81 -1.78 -9.75 -6.67
CA MET A 81 -0.96 -10.09 -7.83
C MET A 81 -0.37 -11.50 -7.68
N ALA A 82 0.23 -11.82 -6.54
CA ALA A 82 0.77 -13.13 -6.24
C ALA A 82 -0.30 -14.23 -6.34
N LYS A 83 -1.50 -13.99 -5.77
CA LYS A 83 -2.65 -14.88 -5.90
C LYS A 83 -3.07 -15.06 -7.36
N SER A 84 -3.13 -14.00 -8.16
CA SER A 84 -3.52 -14.08 -9.58
C SER A 84 -2.53 -14.88 -10.43
N ILE A 85 -1.23 -14.80 -10.12
CA ILE A 85 -0.18 -15.58 -10.76
C ILE A 85 -0.29 -17.04 -10.34
N GLN A 86 -0.46 -17.31 -9.04
CA GLN A 86 -0.54 -18.66 -8.50
C GLN A 86 -1.79 -19.41 -8.99
N SER A 87 -2.93 -18.72 -9.12
CA SER A 87 -4.18 -19.31 -9.61
C SER A 87 -4.18 -19.58 -11.13
N ASN A 88 -3.15 -19.18 -11.87
CA ASN A 88 -3.05 -19.33 -13.33
C ASN A 88 -4.23 -18.72 -14.12
N ASP A 89 -5.01 -17.82 -13.49
CA ASP A 89 -6.19 -17.18 -14.08
C ASP A 89 -5.81 -16.26 -15.26
N MET A 90 -4.55 -15.79 -15.31
CA MET A 90 -4.03 -14.94 -16.39
C MET A 90 -3.72 -15.71 -17.69
N TYR A 91 -3.55 -17.04 -17.61
CA TYR A 91 -3.26 -17.93 -18.75
C TYR A 91 -4.32 -19.00 -18.98
N SER A 92 -5.42 -18.98 -18.22
CA SER A 92 -6.56 -19.85 -18.46
C SER A 92 -7.36 -19.33 -19.66
N VAL A 93 -6.79 -19.52 -20.86
CA VAL A 93 -7.63 -19.73 -22.03
C VAL A 93 -8.41 -20.98 -21.67
N ALA A 94 -9.68 -20.83 -21.28
CA ALA A 94 -10.59 -21.97 -21.18
C ALA A 94 -10.31 -22.83 -22.41
N PRO A 95 -10.07 -24.15 -22.28
CA PRO A 95 -9.93 -25.00 -23.45
C PRO A 95 -11.12 -24.67 -24.34
N LYS A 96 -10.86 -24.07 -25.51
CA LYS A 96 -11.93 -23.82 -26.46
C LYS A 96 -12.46 -25.21 -26.72
N GLU A 97 -13.65 -25.50 -26.19
CA GLU A 97 -14.38 -26.67 -26.61
C GLU A 97 -14.30 -26.68 -28.13
N PRO A 98 -13.89 -27.78 -28.76
CA PRO A 98 -13.63 -27.83 -30.19
C PRO A 98 -14.89 -27.63 -31.04
N GLU A 99 -15.94 -27.05 -30.47
CA GLU A 99 -17.27 -27.00 -31.02
C GLU A 99 -17.53 -25.81 -31.97
N SER A 100 -16.74 -24.74 -31.89
CA SER A 100 -16.98 -23.49 -32.62
C SER A 100 -16.24 -23.35 -33.95
N ASP A 101 -15.33 -24.27 -34.28
CA ASP A 101 -14.56 -24.26 -35.52
C ASP A 101 -14.96 -25.46 -36.40
N PRO A 102 -15.79 -25.25 -37.44
CA PRO A 102 -16.28 -26.33 -38.30
C PRO A 102 -15.15 -27.10 -39.02
N GLU A 103 -14.01 -26.45 -39.27
CA GLU A 103 -12.87 -27.08 -39.91
C GLU A 103 -12.15 -28.05 -38.98
N LYS A 104 -12.09 -27.74 -37.68
CA LYS A 104 -11.52 -28.63 -36.65
C LYS A 104 -12.44 -29.79 -36.30
N LYS A 105 -13.77 -29.57 -36.26
CA LYS A 105 -14.75 -30.66 -36.13
C LYS A 105 -14.57 -31.69 -37.24
N GLU A 106 -14.46 -31.23 -38.49
CA GLU A 106 -14.34 -32.14 -39.61
C GLU A 106 -13.00 -32.90 -39.61
N LYS A 107 -11.90 -32.23 -39.24
CA LYS A 107 -10.58 -32.88 -39.11
C LYS A 107 -10.57 -33.97 -38.02
N MET A 108 -11.23 -33.77 -36.89
CA MET A 108 -11.37 -34.81 -35.86
C MET A 108 -12.27 -35.96 -36.33
N ARG A 109 -13.39 -35.65 -36.98
CA ARG A 109 -14.31 -36.66 -37.52
C ARG A 109 -13.64 -37.56 -38.57
N VAL A 110 -12.79 -36.98 -39.42
CA VAL A 110 -12.02 -37.73 -40.42
C VAL A 110 -10.94 -38.58 -39.76
N GLN A 111 -10.20 -38.05 -38.78
CA GLN A 111 -9.20 -38.84 -38.03
C GLN A 111 -9.83 -40.03 -37.31
N GLN A 112 -10.99 -39.83 -36.67
CA GLN A 112 -11.66 -40.89 -35.94
C GLN A 112 -12.15 -41.99 -36.87
N LYS A 113 -12.70 -41.63 -38.05
CA LYS A 113 -13.02 -42.60 -39.10
C LYS A 113 -11.80 -43.39 -39.59
N GLN A 114 -10.66 -42.73 -39.77
CA GLN A 114 -9.41 -43.42 -40.18
C GLN A 114 -8.93 -44.39 -39.11
N TYR A 115 -9.07 -44.02 -37.83
CA TYR A 115 -8.73 -44.88 -36.71
C TYR A 115 -9.67 -46.11 -36.64
N ASP A 116 -10.97 -45.90 -36.81
CA ASP A 116 -11.94 -46.99 -36.84
C ASP A 116 -11.70 -47.93 -38.03
N ILE A 117 -11.48 -47.39 -39.24
CA ILE A 117 -11.18 -48.20 -40.43
C ILE A 117 -9.91 -49.04 -40.21
N SER A 118 -8.83 -48.42 -39.71
CA SER A 118 -7.59 -49.15 -39.43
C SER A 118 -7.74 -50.17 -38.31
N PHE A 119 -8.63 -49.96 -37.33
CA PHE A 119 -8.97 -50.97 -36.34
C PHE A 119 -9.66 -52.19 -36.98
N TYR A 120 -10.59 -51.96 -37.92
CA TYR A 120 -11.30 -53.03 -38.61
C TYR A 120 -10.45 -53.80 -39.63
N GLU A 121 -9.50 -53.15 -40.29
CA GLU A 121 -8.54 -53.80 -41.21
C GLU A 121 -7.49 -54.66 -40.49
N ASN A 122 -7.30 -54.48 -39.18
CA ASN A 122 -6.33 -55.22 -38.37
C ASN A 122 -6.97 -56.25 -37.41
N LEU A 123 -8.24 -56.57 -37.60
CA LEU A 123 -8.88 -57.73 -36.95
C LEU A 123 -8.51 -59.01 -37.74
N PRO A 124 -8.13 -60.12 -37.05
CA PRO A 124 -7.71 -61.36 -37.69
C PRO A 124 -8.82 -62.12 -38.44
#